data_AF-A0A430BRR8-F1
#
_entry.id   AF-A0A430BRR8-F1
#
_cell.length_a   1.000
_cell.length_b   1.000
_cell.length_c   1.000
_cell.angle_alpha   90.00
_cell.angle_beta   90.00
_cell.angle_gamma   90.00
#
_symmetry.space_group_name_H-M   'P 1'
#
loop_
_entity.id
_entity.type
_entity.pdbx_description
1 polymer ?
#
loop_
_entity_poly.entity_id
_entity_poly.type
_entity_poly.pdbx_seq_one_letter_code
_entity_poly.pdbx_strand_id
1 'polypeptide(L)'
;MPHEVSAKSLKVVEERLIGSCIRKAALGQPWLEKTLWGLRDQEAGWLGAEIRNSNGSHDLGPMQINSWWVPRIAIRVHRSEAQVRNWLRFDACFNAEAARWVFLSGLRSTGDYWTAVGLYHSPTQWRQRRYRNAVAQHLRGRFGANVFQ
;
A
#
# COMPACT_ATOMS: atom_id res chain seq x y z
N MET A 1 25.43 -22.31 16.49
CA MET A 1 24.27 -21.79 17.24
C MET A 1 23.65 -20.68 16.39
N PRO A 2 22.37 -20.73 16.01
CA PRO A 2 21.77 -19.62 15.28
C PRO A 2 21.60 -18.44 16.24
N HIS A 3 22.17 -17.29 15.89
CA HIS A 3 21.98 -16.04 16.63
C HIS A 3 20.52 -15.62 16.54
N GLU A 4 19.87 -15.48 17.69
CA GLU A 4 18.49 -15.03 17.82
C GLU A 4 18.37 -13.58 17.33
N VAL A 5 17.66 -13.36 16.23
CA VAL A 5 17.49 -12.02 15.64
C VAL A 5 16.46 -11.24 16.45
N SER A 6 16.86 -10.10 17.04
CA SER A 6 15.96 -9.22 17.80
C SER A 6 14.77 -8.73 16.97
N ALA A 7 13.60 -8.56 17.59
CA ALA A 7 12.39 -8.00 16.97
C ALA A 7 12.61 -6.64 16.29
N LYS A 8 13.52 -5.81 16.81
CA LYS A 8 13.89 -4.53 16.17
C LYS A 8 14.60 -4.76 14.83
N SER A 9 15.46 -5.77 14.75
CA SER A 9 16.17 -6.14 13.52
C SER A 9 15.21 -6.73 12.49
N LEU A 10 14.23 -7.55 12.92
CA LEU A 10 13.17 -8.06 12.05
C LEU A 10 12.35 -6.94 11.40
N LYS A 11 11.94 -5.91 12.15
CA LYS A 11 11.24 -4.74 11.59
C LYS A 11 12.08 -3.99 10.54
N VAL A 12 13.38 -3.85 10.78
CA VAL A 12 14.29 -3.19 9.81
C VAL A 12 14.43 -4.02 8.53
N VAL A 13 14.55 -5.34 8.66
CA VAL A 13 14.62 -6.25 7.50
C VAL A 13 13.32 -6.21 6.70
N GLU A 14 12.18 -6.26 7.38
CA GLU A 14 10.85 -6.14 6.75
C GLU A 14 10.69 -4.82 5.99
N GLU A 15 11.04 -3.69 6.61
CA GLU A 15 10.93 -2.38 5.97
C GLU A 15 11.82 -2.26 4.72
N ARG A 16 13.02 -2.84 4.75
CA ARG A 16 13.92 -2.91 3.58
C ARG A 16 13.32 -3.75 2.45
N LEU A 17 12.70 -4.88 2.79
CA LEU A 17 12.03 -5.74 1.82
C LEU A 17 10.85 -5.00 1.16
N ILE A 18 9.99 -4.38 1.98
CA ILE A 18 8.84 -3.61 1.51
C ILE A 18 9.30 -2.44 0.62
N GLY A 19 10.33 -1.71 1.04
CA GLY A 19 10.91 -0.64 0.23
C GLY A 19 11.46 -1.11 -1.12
N SER A 20 12.07 -2.30 -1.17
CA SER A 20 12.51 -2.90 -2.45
C SER A 20 11.34 -3.27 -3.34
N CYS A 21 10.26 -3.79 -2.76
CA CYS A 21 9.04 -4.12 -3.49
C CYS A 21 8.31 -2.87 -4.00
N ILE A 22 8.29 -1.77 -3.23
CA ILE A 22 7.77 -0.46 -3.67
C ILE A 22 8.54 0.05 -4.88
N ARG A 23 9.88 0.02 -4.84
CA ARG A 23 10.74 0.39 -5.99
C ARG A 23 10.43 -0.42 -7.24
N LYS A 24 10.30 -1.74 -7.07
CA LYS A 24 9.97 -2.64 -8.19
C LYS A 24 8.58 -2.31 -8.76
N ALA A 25 7.59 -2.15 -7.88
CA ALA A 25 6.22 -1.81 -8.29
C ALA A 25 6.18 -0.46 -9.03
N ALA A 26 7.00 0.51 -8.66
CA ALA A 26 7.03 1.79 -9.35
C ALA A 26 7.46 1.71 -10.82
N LEU A 27 8.03 0.59 -11.30
CA LEU A 27 8.46 0.39 -12.69
C LEU A 27 9.38 1.51 -13.20
N GLY A 28 10.25 2.03 -12.32
CA GLY A 28 11.19 3.11 -12.65
C GLY A 28 10.57 4.51 -12.75
N GLN A 29 9.28 4.68 -12.42
CA GLN A 29 8.60 5.99 -12.40
C GLN A 29 8.82 6.68 -11.05
N PRO A 30 9.62 7.77 -10.96
CA PRO A 30 9.98 8.35 -9.67
C PRO A 30 8.79 8.93 -8.91
N TRP A 31 7.83 9.54 -9.62
CA TRP A 31 6.62 10.09 -9.01
C TRP A 31 5.74 8.98 -8.39
N LEU A 32 5.70 7.81 -9.03
CA LEU A 32 4.90 6.68 -8.56
C LEU A 32 5.58 6.01 -7.36
N GLU A 33 6.90 5.88 -7.36
CA GLU A 33 7.64 5.38 -6.19
C GLU A 33 7.41 6.27 -4.98
N LYS A 34 7.56 7.59 -5.13
CA LYS A 34 7.28 8.56 -4.07
C LYS A 34 5.85 8.42 -3.56
N THR A 35 4.88 8.26 -4.47
CA THR A 35 3.47 8.06 -4.12
C THR A 35 3.25 6.80 -3.29
N LEU A 36 3.81 5.67 -3.71
CA LEU A 36 3.71 4.40 -2.98
C LEU A 36 4.39 4.49 -1.61
N TRP A 37 5.50 5.21 -1.47
CA TRP A 37 6.08 5.51 -0.17
C TRP A 37 5.15 6.35 0.72
N GLY A 38 4.50 7.37 0.17
CA GLY A 38 3.52 8.16 0.92
C GLY A 38 2.33 7.33 1.42
N LEU A 39 1.83 6.40 0.61
CA LEU A 39 0.80 5.44 1.02
C LEU A 39 1.34 4.48 2.09
N ARG A 40 2.52 3.89 1.88
CA ARG A 40 3.18 3.00 2.85
C ARG A 40 3.31 3.63 4.23
N ASP A 41 3.79 4.87 4.29
CA ASP A 41 4.03 5.57 5.54
C ASP A 41 2.72 5.88 6.29
N GLN A 42 1.63 6.11 5.55
CA GLN A 42 0.30 6.33 6.12
C GLN A 42 -0.36 5.03 6.59
N GLU A 43 -0.23 3.95 5.82
CA GLU A 43 -0.87 2.67 6.10
C GLU A 43 -0.15 1.88 7.20
N ALA A 44 1.19 1.98 7.26
CA ALA A 44 2.05 1.42 8.31
C ALA A 44 1.79 -0.07 8.65
N GLY A 45 1.28 -0.84 7.70
CA GLY A 45 1.02 -2.28 7.87
C GLY A 45 2.30 -3.10 8.01
N TRP A 46 2.17 -4.38 8.32
CA TRP A 46 3.28 -5.33 8.42
C TRP A 46 2.97 -6.62 7.65
N LEU A 47 3.97 -7.47 7.44
CA LEU A 47 3.72 -8.76 6.81
C LEU A 47 2.86 -9.65 7.71
N GLY A 48 1.81 -10.22 7.14
CA GLY A 48 0.81 -11.00 7.83
C GLY A 48 -0.36 -10.19 8.41
N ALA A 49 -0.30 -8.86 8.35
CA ALA A 49 -1.38 -7.99 8.83
C ALA A 49 -2.73 -8.33 8.16
N GLU A 50 -3.76 -8.40 8.99
CA GLU A 50 -5.15 -8.61 8.58
C GLU A 50 -6.05 -7.89 9.60
N ILE A 51 -6.37 -6.63 9.33
CA ILE A 51 -7.08 -5.77 10.27
C ILE A 51 -8.55 -5.70 9.89
N ARG A 52 -9.43 -6.17 10.76
CA ARG A 52 -10.88 -6.20 10.51
C ARG A 52 -11.48 -4.79 10.62
N ASN A 53 -12.20 -4.39 9.58
CA ASN A 53 -13.01 -3.18 9.55
C ASN A 53 -14.43 -3.42 10.09
N SER A 54 -15.10 -2.34 10.50
CA SER A 54 -16.46 -2.39 11.08
C SER A 54 -17.50 -2.98 10.12
N ASN A 55 -17.28 -2.86 8.81
CA ASN A 55 -18.15 -3.43 7.77
C ASN A 55 -17.81 -4.90 7.41
N GLY A 56 -16.89 -5.55 8.15
CA GLY A 56 -16.49 -6.94 7.92
C GLY A 56 -15.40 -7.15 6.86
N SER A 57 -15.02 -6.12 6.10
CA SER A 57 -13.82 -6.17 5.25
C SER A 57 -12.55 -6.20 6.11
N HIS A 58 -11.41 -6.53 5.51
CA HIS A 58 -10.12 -6.55 6.20
C HIS A 58 -9.06 -5.82 5.40
N ASP A 59 -8.16 -5.10 6.05
CA ASP A 59 -7.01 -4.46 5.40
C ASP A 59 -5.78 -5.37 5.54
N LEU A 60 -5.16 -5.68 4.40
CA LEU A 60 -4.21 -6.78 4.26
C LEU A 60 -2.79 -6.28 4.02
N GLY A 61 -1.86 -6.77 4.83
CA GLY A 61 -0.42 -6.65 4.64
C GLY A 61 0.15 -5.22 4.72
N PRO A 62 1.38 -5.02 4.22
CA PRO A 62 2.16 -3.79 4.31
C PRO A 62 1.47 -2.50 3.87
N MET A 63 0.72 -2.57 2.77
CA MET A 63 0.01 -1.44 2.16
C MET A 63 -1.47 -1.44 2.52
N GLN A 64 -1.91 -2.27 3.47
CA GLN A 64 -3.29 -2.32 3.97
C GLN A 64 -4.35 -2.40 2.87
N ILE A 65 -4.13 -3.28 1.89
CA ILE A 65 -5.07 -3.48 0.77
C ILE A 65 -6.38 -4.05 1.31
N ASN A 66 -7.46 -3.30 1.14
CA ASN A 66 -8.77 -3.75 1.59
C ASN A 66 -9.21 -5.02 0.85
N SER A 67 -9.79 -5.97 1.60
CA SER A 67 -10.19 -7.27 1.09
C SER A 67 -11.29 -7.23 0.04
N TRP A 68 -11.99 -6.10 -0.12
CA TRP A 68 -12.89 -5.86 -1.24
C TRP A 68 -12.20 -5.95 -2.62
N TRP A 69 -10.88 -5.76 -2.67
CA TRP A 69 -10.11 -5.95 -3.90
C TRP A 69 -9.78 -7.41 -4.21
N VAL A 70 -9.89 -8.33 -3.25
CA VAL A 70 -9.47 -9.73 -3.42
C VAL A 70 -10.14 -10.42 -4.62
N PRO A 71 -11.47 -10.36 -4.81
CA PRO A 71 -12.12 -11.00 -5.97
C PRO A 71 -11.63 -10.42 -7.30
N ARG A 72 -11.46 -9.09 -7.37
CA ARG A 72 -11.00 -8.39 -8.59
C ARG A 72 -9.56 -8.76 -8.93
N ILE A 73 -8.69 -8.85 -7.93
CA ILE A 73 -7.31 -9.29 -8.10
C ILE A 73 -7.25 -10.76 -8.51
N ALA A 74 -8.01 -11.63 -7.85
CA ALA A 74 -8.09 -13.06 -8.15
C ALA A 74 -8.43 -13.34 -9.63
N ILE A 75 -9.45 -12.65 -10.15
CA ILE A 75 -9.82 -12.71 -11.57
C ILE A 75 -8.65 -12.25 -12.45
N ARG A 76 -8.04 -11.11 -12.12
CA ARG A 76 -6.96 -10.52 -12.92
C ARG A 76 -5.71 -11.40 -13.03
N VAL A 77 -5.34 -12.10 -11.96
CA VAL A 77 -4.12 -12.92 -11.92
C VAL A 77 -4.39 -14.41 -12.15
N HIS A 78 -5.64 -14.79 -12.42
CA HIS A 78 -6.08 -16.17 -12.62
C HIS A 78 -5.70 -17.09 -11.44
N ARG A 79 -6.05 -16.69 -10.22
CA ARG A 79 -5.81 -17.46 -8.98
C ARG A 79 -7.04 -17.45 -8.09
N SER A 80 -7.06 -18.31 -7.07
CA SER A 80 -8.15 -18.33 -6.09
C SER A 80 -8.11 -17.11 -5.16
N GLU A 81 -9.26 -16.71 -4.64
CA GLU A 81 -9.34 -15.63 -3.65
C GLU A 81 -8.54 -15.94 -2.39
N ALA A 82 -8.52 -17.20 -1.94
CA ALA A 82 -7.74 -17.64 -0.79
C ALA A 82 -6.23 -17.42 -1.01
N GLN A 83 -5.72 -17.77 -2.20
CA GLN A 83 -4.32 -17.57 -2.55
C GLN A 83 -3.96 -16.09 -2.65
N VAL A 84 -4.81 -15.29 -3.30
CA VAL A 84 -4.61 -13.83 -3.38
C VAL A 84 -4.64 -13.19 -2.01
N ARG A 85 -5.59 -13.56 -1.14
CA ARG A 85 -5.64 -13.06 0.24
C ARG A 85 -4.34 -13.39 0.98
N ASN A 86 -3.85 -14.62 0.86
CA ASN A 86 -2.59 -15.03 1.46
C ASN A 86 -1.40 -14.21 0.94
N TRP A 87 -1.29 -14.01 -0.38
CA TRP A 87 -0.24 -13.17 -0.96
C TRP A 87 -0.34 -11.70 -0.56
N LEU A 88 -1.54 -11.13 -0.51
CA LEU A 88 -1.71 -9.77 -0.01
C LEU A 88 -1.24 -9.62 1.44
N ARG A 89 -1.34 -10.66 2.26
CA ARG A 89 -0.84 -10.62 3.64
C ARG A 89 0.66 -10.82 3.73
N PHE A 90 1.20 -11.84 3.06
CA PHE A 90 2.54 -12.35 3.34
C PHE A 90 3.58 -12.13 2.24
N ASP A 91 3.17 -11.74 1.02
CA ASP A 91 4.08 -11.39 -0.07
C ASP A 91 4.15 -9.87 -0.22
N ALA A 92 5.26 -9.28 0.25
CA ALA A 92 5.49 -7.83 0.21
C ALA A 92 5.39 -7.26 -1.22
N CYS A 93 5.88 -8.01 -2.21
CA CYS A 93 5.94 -7.54 -3.59
C CYS A 93 4.59 -7.66 -4.28
N PHE A 94 3.84 -8.72 -4.02
CA PHE A 94 2.45 -8.82 -4.48
C PHE A 94 1.59 -7.72 -3.85
N ASN A 95 1.75 -7.44 -2.56
CA ASN A 95 1.02 -6.39 -1.86
C ASN A 95 1.35 -4.98 -2.41
N ALA A 96 2.63 -4.68 -2.67
CA ALA A 96 3.05 -3.41 -3.29
C ALA A 96 2.53 -3.24 -4.73
N GLU A 97 2.54 -4.31 -5.54
CA GLU A 97 1.95 -4.31 -6.88
C GLU A 97 0.44 -4.10 -6.85
N ALA A 98 -0.26 -4.72 -5.88
CA ALA A 98 -1.68 -4.49 -5.67
C ALA A 98 -1.94 -3.02 -5.27
N ALA A 99 -1.12 -2.43 -4.39
CA ALA A 99 -1.22 -1.01 -4.02
C ALA A 99 -1.09 -0.10 -5.24
N ARG A 100 -0.10 -0.35 -6.10
CA ARG A 100 0.04 0.36 -7.37
C ARG A 100 -1.19 0.23 -8.23
N TRP A 101 -1.72 -0.97 -8.39
CA TRP A 101 -2.89 -1.17 -9.24
C TRP A 101 -4.11 -0.43 -8.70
N VAL A 102 -4.39 -0.52 -7.40
CA VAL A 102 -5.51 0.20 -6.75
C VAL A 102 -5.36 1.71 -6.96
N PHE A 103 -4.19 2.27 -6.68
CA PHE A 103 -3.92 3.69 -6.86
C PHE A 103 -4.10 4.13 -8.33
N LEU A 104 -3.49 3.41 -9.28
CA LEU A 104 -3.58 3.75 -10.71
C LEU A 104 -4.99 3.56 -11.26
N SER A 105 -5.77 2.61 -10.73
CA SER A 105 -7.19 2.49 -11.07
C SER A 105 -7.99 3.72 -10.63
N GLY A 106 -7.73 4.23 -9.42
CA GLY A 106 -8.31 5.50 -8.95
C GLY A 106 -7.89 6.66 -9.85
N LEU A 107 -6.59 6.80 -10.11
CA LEU A 107 -6.05 7.87 -10.96
C LEU A 107 -6.62 7.85 -12.38
N ARG A 108 -6.74 6.67 -12.99
CA ARG A 108 -7.35 6.51 -14.31
C ARG A 108 -8.81 6.93 -14.32
N SER A 109 -9.54 6.68 -13.23
CA SER A 109 -10.96 7.01 -13.13
C SER A 109 -11.23 8.49 -12.89
N THR A 110 -10.32 9.21 -12.22
CA THR A 110 -10.53 10.60 -11.82
C THR A 110 -9.72 11.61 -12.63
N GLY A 111 -8.58 11.21 -13.18
CA GLY A 111 -7.59 12.14 -13.75
C GLY A 111 -6.91 13.05 -12.73
N ASP A 112 -7.26 12.95 -11.44
CA ASP A 112 -6.74 13.81 -10.38
C ASP A 112 -5.96 12.99 -9.34
N TYR A 113 -4.70 13.36 -9.16
CA TYR A 113 -3.75 12.68 -8.29
C TYR A 113 -4.22 12.62 -6.83
N TRP A 114 -4.62 13.76 -6.25
CA TRP A 114 -4.98 13.81 -4.84
C TRP A 114 -6.32 13.14 -4.54
N THR A 115 -7.24 13.14 -5.49
CA THR A 115 -8.48 12.37 -5.44
C THR A 115 -8.16 10.88 -5.52
N ALA A 116 -7.23 10.45 -6.36
CA ALA A 116 -6.77 9.06 -6.42
C ALA A 116 -6.13 8.59 -5.10
N VAL A 117 -5.30 9.43 -4.47
CA VAL A 117 -4.76 9.18 -3.12
C VAL A 117 -5.89 9.01 -2.11
N GLY A 118 -6.90 9.89 -2.13
CA GLY A 118 -8.06 9.77 -1.24
C GLY A 118 -8.87 8.49 -1.47
N LEU A 119 -9.13 8.16 -2.74
CA LEU A 119 -9.90 6.98 -3.16
C LEU A 119 -9.23 5.66 -2.80
N TYR A 120 -7.90 5.64 -2.69
CA TYR A 120 -7.16 4.49 -2.19
C TYR A 120 -7.71 4.01 -0.84
N HIS A 121 -8.03 4.95 0.05
CA HIS A 121 -8.53 4.68 1.39
C HIS A 121 -10.06 4.56 1.46
N SER A 122 -10.80 5.48 0.83
CA SER A 122 -12.27 5.48 0.94
C SER A 122 -12.99 6.23 -0.18
N PRO A 123 -14.18 5.79 -0.62
CA PRO A 123 -15.05 6.61 -1.49
C PRO A 123 -15.72 7.78 -0.77
N THR A 124 -15.65 7.84 0.56
CA THR A 124 -16.32 8.90 1.35
C THR A 124 -15.51 10.18 1.35
N GLN A 125 -16.05 11.28 0.80
CA GLN A 125 -15.31 12.54 0.57
C GLN A 125 -14.59 13.11 1.79
N TRP A 126 -15.21 13.12 2.98
CA TRP A 126 -14.55 13.66 4.18
C TRP A 126 -13.39 12.78 4.65
N ARG A 127 -13.48 11.46 4.47
CA ARG A 127 -12.39 10.52 4.75
C ARG A 127 -11.25 10.72 3.76
N GLN A 128 -11.55 10.91 2.47
CA GLN A 128 -10.55 11.23 1.45
C GLN A 128 -9.77 12.49 1.79
N ARG A 129 -10.46 13.57 2.18
CA ARG A 129 -9.83 14.83 2.57
C ARG A 129 -8.89 14.66 3.75
N ARG A 130 -9.29 13.91 4.78
CA ARG A 130 -8.43 13.60 5.92
C ARG A 130 -7.22 12.77 5.49
N TYR A 131 -7.44 11.71 4.72
CA TYR A 131 -6.42 10.78 4.28
C TYR A 131 -5.36 11.45 3.39
N ARG A 132 -5.77 12.19 2.35
CA ARG A 132 -4.83 12.89 1.45
C ARG A 132 -3.94 13.89 2.19
N ASN A 133 -4.48 14.57 3.20
CA ASN A 133 -3.71 15.53 4.00
C ASN A 133 -2.63 14.82 4.82
N ALA A 134 -2.95 13.65 5.37
CA ALA A 134 -1.99 12.85 6.14
C ALA A 134 -0.90 12.26 5.22
N VAL A 135 -1.28 11.71 4.06
CA VAL A 135 -0.30 11.26 3.04
C VAL A 135 0.59 12.41 2.58
N ALA A 136 0.05 13.62 2.37
CA ALA A 136 0.84 14.79 2.01
C ALA A 136 1.87 15.17 3.10
N GLN A 137 1.53 15.00 4.38
CA GLN A 137 2.48 15.21 5.48
C GLN A 137 3.60 14.16 5.45
N HIS A 138 3.28 12.88 5.23
CA HIS A 138 4.29 11.83 5.07
C HIS A 138 5.23 12.09 3.89
N LEU A 139 4.67 12.43 2.73
CA LEU A 139 5.46 12.76 1.53
C LEU A 139 6.42 13.93 1.78
N ARG A 140 5.96 14.99 2.46
CA ARG A 140 6.81 16.14 2.81
C ARG A 140 7.89 15.77 3.81
N GLY A 141 7.56 14.98 4.84
CA GLY A 141 8.52 14.52 5.84
C GLY A 141 9.61 13.65 5.22
N ARG A 142 9.26 12.84 4.21
CA ARG A 142 10.18 11.91 3.56
C ARG A 142 11.03 12.54 2.46
N PHE A 143 10.45 13.39 1.63
CA PHE A 143 11.08 13.89 0.40
C PHE A 143 11.27 15.41 0.36
N GLY A 144 10.86 16.13 1.41
CA GLY A 144 10.90 17.59 1.46
C GLY A 144 9.70 18.27 0.82
N ALA A 145 9.69 19.60 0.80
CA ALA A 145 8.54 20.40 0.34
C ALA A 145 8.22 20.25 -1.16
N ASN A 146 9.24 19.95 -1.97
CA ASN A 146 9.17 19.88 -3.43
C ASN A 146 9.12 18.42 -3.92
N VAL A 147 8.17 17.64 -3.39
CA VAL A 147 8.11 16.17 -3.58
C VAL A 147 8.15 15.75 -5.05
N PHE A 148 7.48 16.47 -5.95
CA PHE A 148 7.32 16.11 -7.37
C PHE A 148 7.96 17.09 -8.36
N GLN A 149 8.78 18.03 -7.88
CA GLN A 149 9.61 18.86 -8.77
C GLN A 149 10.84 18.09 -9.23
#